data_AF-A0A9D6NQ30-F1
#
_entry.id   AF-A0A9D6NQ30-F1
#
_cell.length_a   1.000
_cell.length_b   1.000
_cell.length_c   1.000
_cell.angle_alpha   90.00
_cell.angle_beta   90.00
_cell.angle_gamma   90.00
#
_symmetry.space_group_name_H-M   'P 1'
#
loop_
_entity.id
_entity.type
_entity.pdbx_description
1 polymer ?
#
loop_
_entity_poly.entity_id
_entity_poly.type
_entity_poly.pdbx_seq_one_letter_code
_entity_poly.pdbx_strand_id
1 'polypeptide(L)'
;MLGAIIQELSQDSVLVTFIAAPMIEEIMKPAGVYLLLVRWPHLLTSRIHTACLAALGGLSFAVVENILYLQVYFPEHTQALVVFRYSAGLTMHVVSSFIVGFGINQKLLASVRGEIPLLKGNKKFFVIPMILHSLFNITVMLFGTN
;
A
#
# COMPACT_ATOMS: atom_id res chain seq x y z
N MET A 1 -5.58 -3.20 23.89
CA MET A 1 -5.46 -2.93 22.44
C MET A 1 -4.67 -4.01 21.72
N LEU A 2 -3.40 -4.30 22.08
CA LEU A 2 -2.61 -5.39 21.46
C LEU A 2 -3.28 -6.77 21.53
N GLY A 3 -3.90 -7.15 22.66
CA GLY A 3 -4.61 -8.44 22.78
C GLY A 3 -5.87 -8.56 21.92
N ALA A 4 -6.59 -7.45 21.69
CA ALA A 4 -7.76 -7.45 20.80
C ALA A 4 -7.34 -7.55 19.32
N ILE A 5 -6.22 -6.93 18.95
CA ILE A 5 -5.62 -7.02 17.62
C ILE A 5 -5.15 -8.46 17.35
N ILE A 6 -4.51 -9.11 18.33
CA ILE A 6 -4.06 -10.51 18.22
C ILE A 6 -5.26 -11.47 18.16
N GLN A 7 -6.36 -11.16 18.86
CA GLN A 7 -7.56 -11.99 18.85
C GLN A 7 -8.38 -11.86 17.55
N GLU A 8 -8.47 -10.67 16.97
CA GLU A 8 -9.09 -10.49 15.64
C GLU A 8 -8.24 -11.08 14.50
N LEU A 9 -6.89 -11.01 14.60
CA LEU A 9 -5.97 -11.70 13.69
C LEU A 9 -6.12 -13.23 13.76
N SER A 10 -6.57 -13.77 14.90
CA SER A 10 -6.78 -15.21 15.09
C SER A 10 -8.15 -15.73 14.62
N GLN A 11 -9.07 -14.84 14.21
CA GLN A 11 -10.46 -15.20 13.87
C GLN A 11 -10.84 -14.98 12.39
N ASP A 12 -9.88 -14.99 11.45
CA ASP A 12 -10.15 -14.79 10.01
C ASP A 12 -11.07 -13.58 9.73
N SER A 13 -10.86 -12.48 10.47
CA SER A 13 -11.69 -11.29 10.32
C SER A 13 -11.48 -10.70 8.93
N VAL A 14 -12.49 -10.84 8.07
CA VAL A 14 -12.60 -10.19 6.75
C VAL A 14 -12.25 -8.70 6.85
N LEU A 15 -12.59 -8.06 7.97
CA LEU A 15 -12.29 -6.65 8.20
C LEU A 15 -10.78 -6.37 8.32
N VAL A 16 -10.04 -7.24 9.00
CA VAL A 16 -8.58 -7.12 9.11
C VAL A 16 -7.91 -7.37 7.76
N THR A 17 -8.29 -8.46 7.09
CA THR A 17 -7.65 -8.89 5.83
C THR A 17 -7.92 -7.95 4.67
N PHE A 18 -9.15 -7.41 4.56
CA PHE A 18 -9.56 -6.62 3.39
C PHE A 18 -9.59 -5.11 3.62
N ILE A 19 -9.49 -4.64 4.86
CA ILE A 19 -9.51 -3.20 5.19
C ILE A 19 -8.24 -2.79 5.93
N ALA A 20 -7.97 -3.38 7.09
CA ALA A 20 -6.85 -2.94 7.92
C ALA A 20 -5.48 -3.22 7.26
N ALA A 21 -5.29 -4.41 6.69
CA ALA A 21 -4.05 -4.77 6.02
C ALA A 21 -3.74 -3.85 4.81
N PRO A 22 -4.66 -3.64 3.84
CA PRO A 22 -4.44 -2.67 2.75
C PRO A 22 -4.09 -1.27 3.24
N MET A 23 -4.73 -0.79 4.31
CA MET A 23 -4.41 0.52 4.88
C MET A 23 -2.98 0.62 5.40
N ILE A 24 -2.54 -0.38 6.16
CA ILE A 24 -1.17 -0.45 6.68
C ILE A 24 -0.18 -0.53 5.52
N GLU A 25 -0.46 -1.37 4.54
CA GLU A 25 0.40 -1.57 3.39
C GLU A 25 0.58 -0.30 2.55
N GLU A 26 -0.51 0.44 2.24
CA GLU A 26 -0.41 1.68 1.48
C GLU A 26 0.40 2.77 2.22
N ILE A 27 0.39 2.76 3.55
CA ILE A 27 1.25 3.64 4.35
C ILE A 27 2.70 3.14 4.32
N MET A 28 2.93 1.84 4.42
CA MET A 28 4.28 1.29 4.60
C MET A 28 5.08 1.16 3.29
N LYS A 29 4.42 0.93 2.15
CA LYS A 29 5.09 0.82 0.83
C LYS A 29 6.06 1.97 0.54
N PRO A 30 5.68 3.25 0.71
CA PRO A 30 6.59 4.37 0.48
C PRO A 30 7.45 4.75 1.71
N ALA A 31 7.68 3.86 2.67
CA ALA A 31 8.47 4.17 3.88
C ALA A 31 9.86 4.75 3.57
N GLY A 32 10.52 4.23 2.53
CA GLY A 32 11.80 4.79 2.04
C GLY A 32 11.68 6.24 1.58
N VAL A 33 10.55 6.62 0.96
CA VAL A 33 10.30 8.00 0.52
C VAL A 33 10.03 8.92 1.70
N TYR A 34 9.34 8.44 2.74
CA TYR A 34 9.20 9.20 4.00
C TYR A 34 10.56 9.46 4.66
N LEU A 35 11.43 8.45 4.69
CA LEU A 35 12.79 8.60 5.20
C LEU A 35 13.58 9.66 4.41
N LEU A 36 13.49 9.63 3.07
CA LEU A 36 14.10 10.65 2.22
C LEU A 36 13.54 12.04 2.52
N LEU A 37 12.22 12.20 2.66
CA LEU A 37 11.60 13.49 2.98
C LEU A 37 12.11 14.06 4.30
N VAL A 38 12.29 13.22 5.33
CA VAL A 38 12.75 13.65 6.65
C VAL A 38 14.25 13.94 6.66
N ARG A 39 15.07 13.06 6.06
CA ARG A 39 16.53 13.08 6.21
C ARG A 39 17.23 13.91 5.14
N TRP A 40 16.73 13.87 3.90
CA TRP A 40 17.34 14.48 2.72
C TRP A 40 16.28 15.03 1.75
N PRO A 41 15.47 16.02 2.16
CA PRO A 41 14.36 16.53 1.36
C PRO A 41 14.77 17.09 -0.01
N HIS A 42 16.03 17.51 -0.17
CA HIS A 42 16.58 18.01 -1.43
C HIS A 42 16.70 16.94 -2.52
N LEU A 43 16.69 15.64 -2.16
CA LEU A 43 16.67 14.54 -3.13
C LEU A 43 15.28 14.37 -3.77
N LEU A 44 14.21 14.86 -3.13
CA LEU A 44 12.84 14.84 -3.65
C LEU A 44 12.58 16.06 -4.55
N THR A 45 13.24 16.06 -5.71
CA THR A 45 13.30 17.19 -6.65
C THR A 45 11.96 17.62 -7.25
N SER A 46 11.00 16.70 -7.39
CA SER A 46 9.67 17.01 -7.91
C SER A 46 8.61 16.04 -7.41
N ARG A 47 7.33 16.41 -7.55
CA ARG A 47 6.20 15.53 -7.19
C ARG A 47 6.17 14.26 -8.02
N ILE A 48 6.45 14.36 -9.32
CA ILE A 48 6.49 13.18 -10.21
C ILE A 48 7.64 12.27 -9.83
N HIS A 49 8.82 12.82 -9.55
CA HIS A 49 9.96 12.02 -9.07
C HIS A 49 9.62 11.29 -7.76
N THR A 50 9.00 11.99 -6.80
CA THR A 50 8.55 11.40 -5.52
C THR A 50 7.51 10.29 -5.76
N ALA A 51 6.55 10.51 -6.67
CA ALA A 51 5.55 9.52 -7.05
C ALA A 51 6.18 8.28 -7.70
N CYS A 52 7.15 8.45 -8.60
CA CYS A 52 7.89 7.33 -9.21
C CYS A 52 8.68 6.53 -8.16
N LEU A 53 9.35 7.19 -7.20
CA LEU A 53 10.05 6.49 -6.12
C LEU A 53 9.08 5.69 -5.25
N ALA A 54 7.91 6.24 -4.94
CA ALA A 54 6.86 5.52 -4.21
C ALA A 54 6.34 4.32 -5.03
N ALA A 55 6.14 4.49 -6.34
CA ALA A 55 5.74 3.42 -7.25
C ALA A 55 6.75 2.27 -7.28
N LEU A 56 8.06 2.55 -7.22
CA LEU A 56 9.10 1.52 -7.07
C LEU A 56 9.00 0.78 -5.72
N GLY A 57 8.61 1.47 -4.65
CA GLY A 57 8.26 0.83 -3.37
C GLY A 57 7.08 -0.12 -3.52
N GLY A 58 6.01 0.32 -4.20
CA GLY A 58 4.85 -0.51 -4.52
C GLY A 58 5.19 -1.73 -5.39
N LEU A 59 6.04 -1.56 -6.40
CA LEU A 59 6.54 -2.63 -7.25
C LEU A 59 7.32 -3.67 -6.43
N SER A 60 8.25 -3.19 -5.60
CA SER A 60 9.09 -4.06 -4.76
C SER A 60 8.23 -4.86 -3.77
N PHE A 61 7.25 -4.19 -3.15
CA PHE A 61 6.28 -4.84 -2.28
C PHE A 61 5.49 -5.92 -3.02
N ALA A 62 4.93 -5.59 -4.19
CA ALA A 62 4.11 -6.53 -4.96
C ALA A 62 4.89 -7.77 -5.41
N VAL A 63 6.17 -7.63 -5.76
CA VAL A 63 7.02 -8.77 -6.09
C VAL A 63 7.19 -9.68 -4.89
N VAL A 64 7.54 -9.13 -3.72
CA VAL A 64 7.68 -9.92 -2.48
C VAL A 64 6.37 -10.58 -2.08
N GLU A 65 5.27 -9.82 -2.12
CA GLU A 65 3.94 -10.32 -1.80
C GLU A 65 3.55 -11.48 -2.73
N ASN A 66 3.74 -11.33 -4.04
CA ASN A 66 3.43 -12.39 -5.00
C ASN A 66 4.28 -13.65 -4.80
N ILE A 67 5.56 -13.51 -4.41
CA ILE A 67 6.39 -14.66 -4.03
C ILE A 67 5.80 -15.36 -2.81
N LEU A 68 5.45 -14.62 -1.75
CA LEU A 68 4.84 -15.21 -0.55
C LEU A 68 3.53 -15.94 -0.88
N TYR A 69 2.67 -15.33 -1.70
CA TYR A 69 1.42 -15.96 -2.11
C TYR A 69 1.61 -17.22 -2.93
N LEU A 70 2.50 -17.22 -3.92
CA LEU A 70 2.67 -18.37 -4.81
C LEU A 70 3.55 -19.48 -4.23
N GLN A 71 4.45 -19.16 -3.30
CA GLN A 71 5.40 -20.13 -2.75
C GLN A 71 5.03 -20.60 -1.34
N VAL A 72 4.29 -19.80 -0.57
CA VAL A 72 3.96 -20.11 0.83
C VAL A 72 2.47 -20.36 1.00
N TYR A 73 1.61 -19.45 0.54
CA TYR A 73 0.17 -19.55 0.78
C TYR A 73 -0.57 -20.46 -0.21
N PHE A 74 -0.16 -20.46 -1.48
CA PHE A 74 -0.75 -21.25 -2.56
C PHE A 74 0.34 -22.00 -3.35
N PRO A 75 1.06 -22.95 -2.72
CA PRO A 75 2.13 -23.69 -3.41
C PRO A 75 1.59 -24.46 -4.62
N GLU A 76 0.37 -25.00 -4.52
CA GLU A 76 -0.34 -25.65 -5.63
C GLU A 76 -1.23 -24.63 -6.36
N HIS A 77 -0.63 -23.84 -7.27
CA HIS A 77 -1.31 -22.77 -8.00
C HIS A 77 -1.41 -23.00 -9.50
N THR A 78 -2.38 -22.36 -10.14
CA THR A 78 -2.53 -22.36 -11.60
C THR A 78 -1.68 -21.27 -12.25
N GLN A 79 -1.31 -21.47 -13.52
CA GLN A 79 -0.64 -20.43 -14.30
C GLN A 79 -1.49 -19.15 -14.45
N ALA A 80 -2.82 -19.29 -14.50
CA ALA A 80 -3.74 -18.16 -14.53
C ALA A 80 -3.61 -17.29 -13.28
N LEU A 81 -3.47 -17.89 -12.10
CA LEU A 81 -3.25 -17.15 -10.85
C LEU A 81 -1.91 -16.39 -10.88
N VAL A 82 -0.83 -17.00 -11.39
CA VAL A 82 0.47 -16.33 -11.53
C VAL A 82 0.35 -15.09 -12.40
N VAL A 83 -0.26 -15.23 -13.58
CA VAL A 83 -0.46 -14.11 -14.51
C VAL A 83 -1.32 -13.03 -13.87
N PHE A 84 -2.42 -13.38 -13.22
CA PHE A 84 -3.28 -12.41 -12.54
C PHE A 84 -2.53 -11.61 -11.46
N ARG A 85 -1.75 -12.30 -10.61
CA ARG A 85 -0.98 -11.68 -9.53
C ARG A 85 0.11 -10.75 -10.05
N TYR A 86 0.87 -11.16 -11.06
CA TYR A 86 1.94 -10.35 -11.66
C TYR A 86 1.45 -9.31 -12.68
N SER A 87 0.16 -9.29 -13.04
CA SER A 87 -0.42 -8.25 -13.88
C SER A 87 -1.32 -7.32 -13.07
N ALA A 88 -2.53 -7.76 -12.71
CA ALA A 88 -3.54 -6.95 -12.03
C ALA A 88 -3.10 -6.56 -10.61
N GLY A 89 -2.63 -7.54 -9.82
CA GLY A 89 -2.15 -7.29 -8.47
C GLY A 89 -0.98 -6.31 -8.46
N LEU A 90 0.08 -6.64 -9.20
CA LEU A 90 1.26 -5.79 -9.35
C LEU A 90 0.89 -4.36 -9.81
N THR A 91 0.06 -4.23 -10.84
CA THR A 91 -0.38 -2.91 -11.35
C THR A 91 -1.10 -2.12 -10.27
N MET A 92 -2.00 -2.75 -9.52
CA MET A 92 -2.74 -2.11 -8.43
C MET A 92 -1.78 -1.55 -7.37
N HIS A 93 -0.80 -2.34 -6.89
CA HIS A 93 0.16 -1.85 -5.89
C HIS A 93 1.01 -0.69 -6.40
N VAL A 94 1.48 -0.77 -7.65
CA VAL A 94 2.31 0.28 -8.28
C VAL A 94 1.53 1.58 -8.43
N VAL A 95 0.30 1.52 -8.97
CA VAL A 95 -0.56 2.69 -9.17
C VAL A 95 -0.98 3.30 -7.84
N SER A 96 -1.39 2.48 -6.86
CA SER A 96 -1.76 2.93 -5.53
C SER A 96 -0.60 3.67 -4.85
N SER A 97 0.60 3.09 -4.89
CA SER A 97 1.81 3.72 -4.31
C SER A 97 2.22 4.99 -5.05
N PHE A 98 2.06 5.03 -6.37
CA PHE A 98 2.31 6.24 -7.17
C PHE A 98 1.39 7.39 -6.74
N ILE A 99 0.10 7.11 -6.53
CA ILE A 99 -0.87 8.09 -6.03
C ILE A 99 -0.49 8.56 -4.62
N VAL A 100 -0.08 7.66 -3.72
CA VAL A 100 0.43 8.04 -2.39
C VAL A 100 1.62 8.99 -2.51
N GLY A 101 2.57 8.69 -3.38
CA GLY A 101 3.77 9.50 -3.58
C GLY A 101 3.49 10.95 -4.02
N PHE A 102 2.41 11.21 -4.77
CA PHE A 102 1.96 12.59 -5.04
C PHE A 102 1.56 13.38 -3.78
N GLY A 103 1.09 12.66 -2.76
CA GLY A 103 0.71 13.20 -1.46
C GLY A 103 1.91 13.53 -0.57
N ILE A 104 3.08 12.97 -0.85
CA ILE A 104 4.30 13.12 -0.04
C ILE A 104 5.01 14.42 -0.40
N ASN A 105 5.03 15.37 0.54
CA ASN A 105 5.72 16.64 0.39
C ASN A 105 5.94 17.31 1.75
N GLN A 106 6.50 18.53 1.74
CA GLN A 106 6.79 19.29 2.97
C GLN A 106 5.55 19.61 3.82
N LYS A 107 4.34 19.71 3.23
CA LYS A 107 3.11 19.89 4.02
C LYS A 107 2.77 18.64 4.83
N LEU A 108 3.08 17.45 4.32
CA LEU A 108 2.95 16.23 5.10
C LEU A 108 3.87 16.29 6.32
N LEU A 109 5.14 16.65 6.13
CA LEU A 109 6.12 16.76 7.21
C LEU A 109 5.70 17.81 8.26
N ALA A 110 5.27 19.00 7.81
CA ALA A 110 4.71 20.03 8.69
C ALA A 110 3.51 19.53 9.49
N SER A 111 2.64 18.73 8.87
CA SER A 111 1.47 18.16 9.53
C SER A 111 1.81 17.13 10.61
N VAL A 112 2.85 16.33 10.38
CA VAL A 112 3.36 15.36 11.37
C VAL A 112 4.06 16.07 12.54
N ARG A 113 4.68 17.23 12.30
CA ARG A 113 5.28 18.08 13.32
C ARG A 113 4.27 18.92 14.11
N GLY A 114 2.99 18.88 13.74
CA GLY A 114 1.94 19.69 14.38
C GLY A 114 1.92 21.16 13.96
N GLU A 115 2.71 21.56 12.96
CA GLU A 115 2.74 22.94 12.44
C GLU A 115 1.44 23.28 11.68
N ILE A 116 0.81 22.26 11.08
CA ILE A 116 -0.52 22.34 10.47
C ILE A 116 -1.36 21.12 10.88
N PRO A 117 -2.71 21.16 10.79
CA PRO A 117 -3.52 19.99 11.08
C PRO A 117 -3.16 18.79 10.20
N LEU A 118 -3.21 17.60 10.81
CA LEU A 118 -2.83 16.33 10.19
C LEU A 118 -3.52 16.13 8.83
N LEU A 119 -2.74 15.81 7.80
CA LEU A 119 -3.20 15.54 6.42
C LEU A 119 -3.98 16.69 5.72
N LYS A 120 -4.03 17.90 6.30
CA LYS A 120 -4.75 19.05 5.73
C LYS A 120 -4.24 19.46 4.34
N GLY A 121 -3.02 19.08 3.97
CA GLY A 121 -2.47 19.34 2.65
C GLY A 121 -2.95 18.38 1.55
N ASN A 122 -3.14 17.09 1.84
CA ASN A 122 -3.09 16.04 0.83
C ASN A 122 -3.83 14.73 1.16
N LYS A 123 -4.74 14.71 2.15
CA LYS A 123 -5.43 13.48 2.62
C LYS A 123 -5.94 12.54 1.51
N LYS A 124 -6.44 13.10 0.40
CA LYS A 124 -6.98 12.32 -0.73
C LYS A 124 -5.97 11.36 -1.34
N PHE A 125 -4.69 11.74 -1.36
CA PHE A 125 -3.62 10.91 -1.92
C PHE A 125 -3.28 9.70 -1.06
N PHE A 126 -3.71 9.68 0.21
CA PHE A 126 -3.55 8.52 1.09
C PHE A 126 -4.83 7.69 1.14
N VAL A 127 -6.00 8.34 1.19
CA VAL A 127 -7.29 7.67 1.31
C VAL A 127 -7.70 6.95 0.02
N ILE A 128 -7.50 7.56 -1.15
CA ILE A 128 -7.91 6.95 -2.43
C ILE A 128 -7.19 5.62 -2.67
N PRO A 129 -5.85 5.50 -2.53
CA PRO A 129 -5.13 4.23 -2.69
C PRO A 129 -5.60 3.14 -1.73
N MET A 130 -5.87 3.48 -0.47
CA MET A 130 -6.39 2.52 0.51
C MET A 130 -7.74 1.95 0.06
N ILE A 131 -8.64 2.82 -0.41
CA ILE A 131 -9.95 2.40 -0.92
C ILE A 131 -9.77 1.53 -2.17
N LEU A 132 -8.94 1.94 -3.12
CA LEU A 132 -8.69 1.18 -4.35
C LEU A 132 -8.15 -0.21 -4.06
N HIS A 133 -7.19 -0.32 -3.13
CA HIS A 133 -6.62 -1.58 -2.73
C HIS A 133 -7.66 -2.46 -2.01
N SER A 134 -8.35 -1.94 -1.00
CA SER A 134 -9.40 -2.69 -0.32
C SER A 134 -10.48 -3.19 -1.28
N LEU A 135 -10.93 -2.35 -2.22
CA LEU A 135 -11.90 -2.74 -3.24
C LEU A 135 -11.35 -3.82 -4.18
N PHE A 136 -10.08 -3.73 -4.56
CA PHE A 136 -9.42 -4.78 -5.35
C PHE A 136 -9.46 -6.12 -4.62
N ASN A 137 -9.04 -6.15 -3.35
CA ASN A 137 -9.02 -7.39 -2.56
C ASN A 137 -10.43 -7.96 -2.35
N ILE A 138 -11.43 -7.11 -2.06
CA ILE A 138 -12.83 -7.52 -1.93
C ILE A 138 -13.35 -8.10 -3.26
N THR A 139 -13.03 -7.47 -4.38
CA THR A 139 -13.45 -7.96 -5.71
C THR A 139 -12.84 -9.33 -6.00
N VAL A 140 -11.54 -9.50 -5.74
CA VAL A 140 -10.87 -10.80 -5.90
C VAL A 140 -11.48 -11.85 -4.99
N MET A 141 -11.83 -11.51 -3.75
CA MET A 141 -12.49 -12.45 -2.84
C MET A 141 -13.88 -12.86 -3.33
N LEU A 142 -14.70 -11.93 -3.81
CA LEU A 142 -16.07 -12.21 -4.23
C LEU A 142 -16.15 -12.96 -5.57
N PHE A 143 -15.19 -12.74 -6.48
CA PHE A 143 -15.27 -13.24 -7.86
C PHE A 143 -14.15 -14.21 -8.24
N GLY A 144 -13.12 -14.35 -7.41
CA GLY A 144 -11.94 -15.19 -7.68
C GLY A 144 -12.06 -16.64 -7.22
N THR A 145 -13.19 -17.04 -6.62
CA THR A 145 -13.44 -18.39 -6.11
C THR A 145 -14.27 -19.28 -7.06
N ASN A 146 -14.29 -18.97 -8.36
CA ASN A 146 -14.95 -19.82 -9.38
C ASN A 146 -13.94 -20.67 -10.15
#